data_AF-A0A966B9R0-F1
#
_entry.id   AF-A0A966B9R0-F1
#
_cell.length_a   1.000
_cell.length_b   1.000
_cell.length_c   1.000
_cell.angle_alpha   90.00
_cell.angle_beta   90.00
_cell.angle_gamma   90.00
#
_symmetry.space_group_name_H-M   'P 1'
#
loop_
_entity.id
_entity.type
_entity.pdbx_description
1 polymer ?
#
loop_
_entity_poly.entity_id
_entity_poly.type
_entity_poly.pdbx_seq_one_letter_code
_entity_poly.pdbx_strand_id
1 'polypeptide(L)'
;LGGSFLCYEGAHKIVHAIKHDDHDHDVPAVVKGPDAEEATVAGAVRTDFILSAEIMVISLKEVIDEGFVARGIILVVVAVFITVVVYGLVALIVKMDDIGLSMVERDSAAAQKVGRGLVTGMPKVLTWLSIVGTAAMLWVGGHILFVGADELGWHWPYSLVHDAERAVQDIANIGGVLSWLINTAISAVIGLVWGVILIGLAALMPARGTSEPTH
;
A
#
# COMPACT_ATOMS: atom_id res chain seq x y z
N LEU A 1 -10.58 10.39 1.95
CA LEU A 1 -11.23 9.07 2.11
C LEU A 1 -10.25 7.94 1.79
N GLY A 2 -9.59 7.93 0.63
CA GLY A 2 -8.54 6.95 0.28
C GLY A 2 -7.40 6.89 1.30
N GLY A 3 -6.79 8.04 1.63
CA GLY A 3 -5.78 8.11 2.70
C GLY A 3 -6.21 7.51 4.06
N SER A 4 -7.45 7.75 4.52
CA SER A 4 -7.98 7.14 5.75
C SER A 4 -8.13 5.62 5.64
N PHE A 5 -8.58 5.13 4.47
CA PHE A 5 -8.70 3.68 4.22
C PHE A 5 -7.32 3.01 4.21
N LEU A 6 -6.32 3.61 3.55
CA LEU A 6 -4.93 3.12 3.57
C LEU A 6 -4.35 3.08 4.99
N CYS A 7 -4.60 4.11 5.80
CA CYS A 7 -4.19 4.15 7.20
C CYS A 7 -4.85 3.04 8.02
N TYR A 8 -6.17 2.84 7.84
CA TYR A 8 -6.93 1.79 8.52
C TYR A 8 -6.41 0.40 8.14
N GLU A 9 -6.31 0.08 6.86
CA GLU A 9 -5.82 -1.23 6.37
C GLU A 9 -4.38 -1.51 6.80
N GLY A 10 -3.50 -0.51 6.68
CA GLY A 10 -2.11 -0.63 7.10
C GLY A 10 -1.99 -0.90 8.60
N ALA A 11 -2.72 -0.15 9.43
CA ALA A 11 -2.74 -0.36 10.88
C ALA A 11 -3.38 -1.71 11.24
N HIS A 12 -4.43 -2.13 10.53
CA HIS A 12 -5.12 -3.39 10.78
C HIS A 12 -4.17 -4.58 10.54
N LYS A 13 -3.41 -4.56 9.44
CA LYS A 13 -2.39 -5.57 9.14
C LYS A 13 -1.30 -5.65 10.21
N ILE A 14 -0.82 -4.50 10.71
CA ILE A 14 0.17 -4.48 11.80
C ILE A 14 -0.41 -5.07 13.08
N VAL A 15 -1.61 -4.63 13.48
CA VAL A 15 -2.27 -5.13 14.71
C VAL A 15 -2.53 -6.64 14.61
N HIS A 16 -2.99 -7.12 13.45
CA HIS A 16 -3.23 -8.53 13.21
C HIS A 16 -1.93 -9.35 13.25
N ALA A 17 -0.86 -8.87 12.59
CA ALA A 17 0.45 -9.52 12.63
C ALA A 17 1.04 -9.60 14.04
N ILE A 18 0.79 -8.61 14.90
CA ILE A 18 1.22 -8.63 16.31
C ILE A 18 0.38 -9.60 17.14
N LYS A 19 -0.93 -9.73 16.85
CA LYS A 19 -1.84 -10.60 17.59
C LYS A 19 -1.62 -12.09 17.34
N HIS A 20 -0.91 -12.48 16.28
CA HIS A 20 -0.53 -13.87 16.00
C HIS A 20 -1.69 -14.85 16.22
N ASP A 21 -2.85 -14.57 15.61
CA ASP A 21 -3.95 -15.52 15.63
C ASP A 21 -3.62 -16.64 14.64
N ASP A 22 -3.19 -17.79 15.16
CA ASP A 22 -2.80 -19.02 14.44
C ASP A 22 -3.98 -19.69 13.68
N HIS A 23 -5.13 -19.00 13.59
CA HIS A 23 -6.38 -19.55 13.06
C HIS A 23 -6.79 -19.04 11.68
N ASP A 24 -6.11 -18.05 11.11
CA ASP A 24 -6.42 -17.54 9.77
C ASP A 24 -5.23 -17.78 8.83
N HIS A 25 -5.00 -19.06 8.51
CA HIS A 25 -4.48 -19.35 7.18
C HIS A 25 -5.54 -18.84 6.22
N ASP A 26 -5.26 -17.70 5.59
CA ASP A 26 -6.06 -17.02 4.58
C ASP A 26 -6.39 -18.02 3.45
N VAL A 27 -7.43 -18.84 3.67
CA VAL A 27 -7.80 -19.89 2.74
C VAL A 27 -8.29 -19.15 1.49
N PRO A 28 -7.67 -19.37 0.32
CA PRO A 28 -7.99 -18.60 -0.88
C PRO A 28 -9.50 -18.58 -1.10
N ALA A 29 -10.07 -17.42 -1.43
CA ALA A 29 -11.52 -17.28 -1.63
C ALA A 29 -12.09 -18.30 -2.63
N VAL A 30 -11.26 -18.72 -3.61
CA VAL A 30 -11.53 -19.80 -4.57
C VAL A 30 -11.89 -21.13 -3.89
N VAL A 31 -11.36 -21.39 -2.69
CA VAL A 31 -11.64 -22.58 -1.88
C VAL A 31 -12.92 -22.41 -1.04
N LYS A 32 -13.36 -21.17 -0.78
CA LYS A 32 -14.55 -20.84 0.01
C LYS A 32 -15.86 -20.79 -0.81
N GLY A 33 -15.78 -20.92 -2.14
CA GLY A 33 -16.92 -21.01 -3.07
C GLY A 33 -17.08 -19.80 -4.00
N PRO A 34 -17.95 -19.88 -5.02
CA PRO A 34 -18.10 -18.85 -6.07
C PRO A 34 -18.48 -17.46 -5.52
N ASP A 35 -19.35 -17.41 -4.51
CA ASP A 35 -19.82 -16.14 -3.91
C ASP A 35 -18.69 -15.43 -3.15
N ALA A 36 -17.79 -16.19 -2.53
CA ALA A 36 -16.62 -15.64 -1.84
C ALA A 36 -15.57 -15.11 -2.83
N GLU A 37 -15.41 -15.78 -3.98
CA GLU A 37 -14.56 -15.31 -5.07
C GLU A 37 -15.10 -14.00 -5.67
N GLU A 38 -16.39 -13.93 -5.97
CA GLU A 38 -17.02 -12.72 -6.52
C GLU A 38 -16.90 -11.52 -5.55
N ALA A 39 -17.14 -11.74 -4.25
CA ALA A 39 -16.97 -10.70 -3.24
C ALA A 39 -15.51 -10.20 -3.16
N THR A 40 -14.55 -11.11 -3.30
CA THR A 40 -13.12 -10.77 -3.29
C THR A 40 -12.73 -9.97 -4.54
N VAL A 41 -13.19 -10.39 -5.72
CA VAL A 41 -12.95 -9.69 -6.98
C VAL A 41 -13.59 -8.29 -6.95
N ALA A 42 -14.85 -8.18 -6.52
CA ALA A 42 -15.54 -6.89 -6.40
C ALA A 42 -14.85 -5.95 -5.40
N GLY A 43 -14.39 -6.49 -4.26
CA GLY A 43 -13.61 -5.74 -3.27
C GLY A 43 -12.28 -5.24 -3.83
N ALA A 44 -11.57 -6.08 -4.57
CA ALA A 44 -10.31 -5.72 -5.23
C ALA A 44 -10.51 -4.61 -6.27
N VAL A 45 -11.51 -4.73 -7.15
CA VAL A 45 -11.82 -3.72 -8.17
C VAL A 45 -12.18 -2.38 -7.54
N ARG A 46 -13.00 -2.37 -6.47
CA ARG A 46 -13.37 -1.13 -5.78
C ARG A 46 -12.16 -0.45 -5.13
N THR A 47 -11.28 -1.25 -4.53
CA THR A 47 -10.05 -0.73 -3.90
C THR A 47 -9.11 -0.16 -4.96
N ASP A 48 -8.89 -0.87 -6.05
CA ASP A 48 -8.03 -0.42 -7.15
C ASP A 48 -8.58 0.87 -7.82
N PHE A 49 -9.90 0.98 -7.99
CA PHE A 49 -10.51 2.21 -8.52
C PHE A 49 -10.31 3.42 -7.59
N ILE A 50 -10.47 3.24 -6.28
CA ILE A 50 -10.25 4.34 -5.31
C ILE A 50 -8.79 4.76 -5.30
N LEU A 51 -7.86 3.79 -5.28
CA LEU A 51 -6.43 4.07 -5.23
C LEU A 51 -5.92 4.69 -6.54
N SER A 52 -6.34 4.19 -7.70
CA SER A 52 -5.98 4.77 -8.99
C SER A 52 -6.53 6.18 -9.17
N ALA A 53 -7.77 6.45 -8.73
CA ALA A 53 -8.33 7.80 -8.74
C ALA A 53 -7.53 8.76 -7.84
N GLU A 54 -7.06 8.29 -6.68
CA GLU A 54 -6.25 9.09 -5.76
C GLU A 54 -4.87 9.45 -6.35
N ILE A 55 -4.16 8.47 -6.92
CA ILE A 55 -2.88 8.70 -7.62
C ILE A 55 -3.07 9.68 -8.78
N MET A 56 -4.19 9.57 -9.51
CA MET A 56 -4.48 10.50 -10.59
C MET A 56 -4.75 11.92 -10.11
N VAL A 57 -5.44 12.09 -8.98
CA VAL A 57 -5.65 13.42 -8.38
C VAL A 57 -4.34 14.01 -7.88
N ILE A 58 -3.46 13.22 -7.27
CA ILE A 58 -2.12 13.66 -6.87
C ILE A 58 -1.32 14.13 -8.10
N SER A 59 -1.26 13.28 -9.14
CA SER A 59 -0.58 13.64 -10.39
C SER A 59 -1.16 14.91 -11.01
N LEU A 60 -2.49 15.07 -10.98
CA LEU A 60 -3.19 16.27 -11.48
C LEU A 60 -2.80 17.53 -10.71
N LYS A 61 -2.58 17.43 -9.40
CA LYS A 61 -2.12 18.55 -8.56
C LYS A 61 -0.70 18.98 -8.90
N GLU A 62 0.20 18.03 -9.18
CA GLU A 62 1.59 18.36 -9.54
C GLU A 62 1.71 19.11 -10.87
N VAL A 63 0.79 18.88 -11.80
CA VAL A 63 0.76 19.58 -13.11
C VAL A 63 -0.36 20.61 -13.19
N ILE A 64 -0.79 21.14 -12.04
CA ILE A 64 -1.93 22.07 -11.97
C ILE A 64 -1.66 23.44 -12.60
N ASP A 65 -0.40 23.79 -12.77
CA ASP A 65 0.03 25.05 -13.41
C ASP A 65 0.28 24.90 -14.91
N GLU A 66 0.27 23.66 -15.42
CA GLU A 66 0.47 23.37 -16.84
C GLU A 66 -0.80 23.59 -17.67
N GLY A 67 -0.62 23.94 -18.94
CA GLY A 67 -1.72 24.08 -19.90
C GLY A 67 -2.48 22.76 -20.12
N PHE A 68 -3.77 22.84 -20.46
CA PHE A 68 -4.68 21.68 -20.56
C PHE A 68 -4.11 20.50 -21.38
N VAL A 69 -3.50 20.79 -22.53
CA VAL A 69 -2.91 19.77 -23.41
C VAL A 69 -1.68 19.12 -22.79
N ALA A 70 -0.77 19.92 -22.23
CA ALA A 70 0.44 19.42 -21.58
C ALA A 70 0.10 18.55 -20.36
N ARG A 71 -0.79 19.05 -19.49
CA ARG A 71 -1.35 18.28 -18.37
C ARG A 71 -1.94 16.95 -18.83
N GLY A 72 -2.81 16.97 -19.85
CA GLY A 72 -3.44 15.74 -20.36
C GLY A 72 -2.42 14.70 -20.83
N ILE A 73 -1.39 15.14 -21.55
CA ILE A 73 -0.31 14.25 -22.01
C ILE A 73 0.46 13.66 -20.83
N ILE A 74 0.85 14.49 -19.85
CA ILE A 74 1.61 14.02 -18.69
C ILE A 74 0.81 12.97 -17.91
N LEU A 75 -0.47 13.21 -17.66
CA LEU A 75 -1.34 12.27 -16.96
C LEU A 75 -1.46 10.92 -17.68
N VAL A 76 -1.58 10.93 -19.02
CA VAL A 76 -1.63 9.69 -19.82
C VAL A 76 -0.31 8.93 -19.73
N VAL A 77 0.82 9.64 -19.84
CA VAL A 77 2.15 9.02 -19.75
C VAL A 77 2.36 8.39 -18.37
N VAL A 78 2.04 9.11 -17.29
CA VAL A 78 2.14 8.61 -15.92
C VAL A 78 1.25 7.39 -15.72
N ALA A 79 -0.01 7.43 -16.17
CA ALA A 79 -0.94 6.31 -16.03
C ALA A 79 -0.42 5.04 -16.73
N VAL A 80 0.07 5.16 -17.97
CA VAL A 80 0.65 4.04 -18.71
C VAL A 80 1.93 3.54 -18.05
N PHE A 81 2.81 4.46 -17.64
CA PHE A 81 4.07 4.13 -17.00
C PHE A 81 3.88 3.32 -15.72
N ILE A 82 3.04 3.81 -14.79
CA ILE A 82 2.75 3.11 -13.53
C ILE A 82 2.13 1.74 -13.81
N THR A 83 1.20 1.64 -14.77
CA THR A 83 0.60 0.37 -15.17
C THR A 83 1.67 -0.64 -15.62
N VAL A 84 2.55 -0.24 -16.54
CA VAL A 84 3.61 -1.13 -17.05
C VAL A 84 4.57 -1.53 -15.93
N VAL A 85 4.96 -0.61 -15.06
CA VAL A 85 5.91 -0.89 -13.97
C VAL A 85 5.31 -1.85 -12.95
N VAL A 86 4.10 -1.58 -12.46
CA VAL A 86 3.45 -2.39 -11.41
C VAL A 86 3.12 -3.79 -11.94
N TYR A 87 2.39 -3.88 -13.06
CA TYR A 87 2.01 -5.18 -13.62
C TYR A 87 3.22 -5.94 -14.17
N GLY A 88 4.22 -5.24 -14.71
CA GLY A 88 5.47 -5.84 -15.16
C GLY A 88 6.27 -6.46 -14.01
N LEU A 89 6.36 -5.77 -12.87
CA LEU A 89 7.03 -6.30 -11.68
C LEU A 89 6.30 -7.52 -11.11
N VAL A 90 4.97 -7.46 -11.00
CA VAL A 90 4.16 -8.60 -10.53
C VAL A 90 4.29 -9.79 -11.47
N ALA A 91 4.23 -9.57 -12.79
CA ALA A 91 4.41 -10.62 -13.78
C ALA A 91 5.81 -11.25 -13.70
N LEU A 92 6.85 -10.45 -13.45
CA LEU A 92 8.20 -10.95 -13.24
C LEU A 92 8.27 -11.86 -12.00
N ILE A 93 7.68 -11.44 -10.88
CA ILE A 93 7.66 -12.21 -9.63
C ILE A 93 6.96 -13.55 -9.84
N VAL A 94 5.76 -13.55 -10.43
CA VAL A 94 5.02 -14.80 -10.71
C VAL A 94 5.79 -15.68 -11.68
N LYS A 95 6.41 -15.10 -12.71
CA LYS A 95 7.20 -15.86 -13.67
C LYS A 95 8.43 -16.52 -13.04
N MET A 96 9.05 -15.87 -12.05
CA MET A 96 10.15 -16.45 -11.29
C MET A 96 9.70 -17.67 -10.48
N ASP A 97 8.46 -17.70 -9.98
CA ASP A 97 7.88 -18.87 -9.31
C ASP A 97 7.73 -20.06 -10.27
N ASP A 98 7.08 -19.81 -11.41
CA ASP A 98 6.85 -20.82 -12.46
C ASP A 98 8.18 -21.40 -12.97
N ILE A 99 9.17 -20.53 -13.20
CA ILE A 99 10.51 -20.94 -13.61
C ILE A 99 11.15 -21.79 -12.52
N GLY A 100 11.01 -21.38 -11.25
CA GLY A 100 11.50 -22.14 -10.09
C GLY A 100 10.97 -23.57 -10.08
N LEU A 101 9.65 -23.74 -10.20
CA LEU A 101 8.99 -25.04 -10.27
C LEU A 101 9.49 -25.86 -11.48
N SER A 102 9.50 -25.27 -12.67
CA SER A 102 9.97 -25.95 -13.89
C SER A 102 11.44 -26.40 -13.82
N MET A 103 12.26 -25.72 -12.99
CA MET A 103 13.67 -26.04 -12.82
C MET A 103 13.89 -27.19 -11.84
N VAL A 104 12.95 -27.42 -10.91
CA VAL A 104 12.93 -28.58 -9.99
C VAL A 104 12.67 -29.88 -10.75
N GLU A 105 11.94 -29.84 -11.85
CA GLU A 105 11.59 -31.02 -12.66
C GLU A 105 12.71 -31.44 -13.64
N ARG A 106 13.80 -30.68 -13.76
CA ARG A 106 14.92 -30.99 -14.68
C ARG A 106 15.86 -32.05 -14.10
N ASP A 107 16.50 -32.83 -14.97
CA ASP A 107 17.46 -33.88 -14.58
C ASP A 107 18.79 -33.34 -14.00
N SER A 108 19.12 -32.07 -14.24
CA SER A 108 20.36 -31.47 -13.73
C SER A 108 20.27 -31.16 -12.24
N ALA A 109 21.12 -31.78 -11.43
CA ALA A 109 21.21 -31.53 -9.98
C ALA A 109 21.45 -30.04 -9.63
N ALA A 110 22.19 -29.31 -10.48
CA ALA A 110 22.39 -27.88 -10.30
C ALA A 110 21.09 -27.08 -10.56
N ALA A 111 20.34 -27.45 -11.61
CA ALA A 111 19.05 -26.84 -11.93
C ALA A 111 18.03 -27.09 -10.81
N GLN A 112 17.95 -28.32 -10.30
CA GLN A 112 17.06 -28.64 -9.18
C GLN A 112 17.39 -27.87 -7.92
N LYS A 113 18.69 -27.69 -7.60
CA LYS A 113 19.12 -26.93 -6.42
C LYS A 113 18.72 -25.45 -6.52
N VAL A 114 18.89 -24.86 -7.71
CA VAL A 114 18.47 -23.47 -7.98
C VAL A 114 16.94 -23.36 -7.94
N GLY A 115 16.20 -24.27 -8.59
CA GLY A 115 14.74 -24.31 -8.58
C GLY A 115 14.15 -24.40 -7.18
N ARG A 116 14.67 -25.30 -6.33
CA ARG A 116 14.26 -25.41 -4.92
C ARG A 116 14.55 -24.12 -4.15
N GLY A 117 15.68 -23.48 -4.43
CA GLY A 117 16.04 -22.18 -3.84
C GLY A 117 15.05 -21.08 -4.21
N LEU A 118 14.61 -21.03 -5.47
CA LEU A 118 13.61 -20.07 -5.95
C LEU A 118 12.24 -20.29 -5.28
N VAL A 119 11.73 -21.52 -5.30
CA VAL A 119 10.41 -21.86 -4.72
C VAL A 119 10.40 -21.65 -3.20
N THR A 120 11.47 -22.05 -2.49
CA THR A 120 11.58 -21.83 -1.03
C THR A 120 11.80 -20.36 -0.69
N GLY A 121 12.34 -19.57 -1.63
CA GLY A 121 12.51 -18.13 -1.49
C GLY A 121 11.22 -17.34 -1.67
N MET A 122 10.28 -17.86 -2.46
CA MET A 122 9.04 -17.15 -2.82
C MET A 122 8.22 -16.67 -1.60
N PRO A 123 7.97 -17.50 -0.56
CA PRO A 123 7.26 -17.03 0.63
C PRO A 123 7.94 -15.83 1.30
N LYS A 124 9.28 -15.82 1.36
CA LYS A 124 10.02 -14.70 1.93
C LYS A 124 9.86 -13.43 1.11
N VAL A 125 9.91 -13.55 -0.22
CA VAL A 125 9.67 -12.40 -1.13
C VAL A 125 8.27 -11.83 -0.90
N LEU A 126 7.24 -12.69 -0.84
CA LEU A 126 5.86 -12.26 -0.58
C LEU A 126 5.70 -11.63 0.80
N THR A 127 6.35 -12.17 1.84
CA THR A 127 6.36 -11.55 3.18
C THR A 127 7.00 -10.17 3.15
N TRP A 128 8.16 -10.02 2.51
CA TRP A 128 8.83 -8.72 2.38
C TRP A 128 7.97 -7.72 1.59
N LEU A 129 7.34 -8.14 0.50
CA LEU A 129 6.41 -7.30 -0.26
C LEU A 129 5.21 -6.88 0.59
N SER A 130 4.68 -7.76 1.44
CA SER A 130 3.59 -7.45 2.37
C SER A 130 4.03 -6.41 3.41
N ILE A 131 5.23 -6.56 3.99
CA ILE A 131 5.79 -5.60 4.96
C ILE A 131 5.98 -4.23 4.29
N VAL A 132 6.66 -4.20 3.14
CA VAL A 132 6.92 -2.97 2.39
C VAL A 132 5.61 -2.33 1.94
N GLY A 133 4.65 -3.12 1.45
CA GLY A 133 3.33 -2.65 1.07
C GLY A 133 2.57 -2.05 2.24
N THR A 134 2.60 -2.68 3.41
CA THR A 134 1.96 -2.15 4.63
C THR A 134 2.61 -0.85 5.09
N ALA A 135 3.93 -0.76 5.06
CA ALA A 135 4.66 0.47 5.35
C ALA A 135 4.31 1.59 4.36
N ALA A 136 4.23 1.26 3.06
CA ALA A 136 3.83 2.20 2.02
C ALA A 136 2.38 2.67 2.20
N MET A 137 1.44 1.78 2.56
CA MET A 137 0.05 2.15 2.85
C MET A 137 -0.04 3.20 3.98
N LEU A 138 0.71 2.99 5.07
CA LEU A 138 0.75 3.93 6.20
C LEU A 138 1.41 5.25 5.83
N TRP A 139 2.53 5.18 5.11
CA TRP A 139 3.25 6.38 4.67
C TRP A 139 2.41 7.22 3.71
N VAL A 140 1.93 6.62 2.62
CA VAL A 140 1.12 7.31 1.60
C VAL A 140 -0.18 7.83 2.21
N GLY A 141 -0.89 7.01 2.97
CA GLY A 141 -2.13 7.41 3.63
C GLY A 141 -1.92 8.56 4.61
N GLY A 142 -0.89 8.47 5.45
CA GLY A 142 -0.54 9.52 6.40
C GLY A 142 -0.06 10.81 5.73
N HIS A 143 0.69 10.72 4.63
CA HIS A 143 1.13 11.87 3.85
C HIS A 143 -0.06 12.60 3.20
N ILE A 144 -1.02 11.86 2.65
CA ILE A 144 -2.26 12.43 2.08
C ILE A 144 -3.08 13.14 3.17
N LEU A 145 -3.16 12.56 4.38
CA LEU A 145 -3.81 13.22 5.51
C LEU A 145 -3.06 14.47 5.97
N PHE A 146 -1.73 14.42 5.99
CA PHE A 146 -0.87 15.52 6.38
C PHE A 146 -0.99 16.71 5.42
N VAL A 147 -0.85 16.48 4.11
CA VAL A 147 -1.02 17.52 3.07
C VAL A 147 -2.47 17.99 2.99
N GLY A 148 -3.44 17.08 3.12
CA GLY A 148 -4.86 17.45 3.17
C GLY A 148 -5.18 18.35 4.38
N ALA A 149 -4.61 18.08 5.55
CA ALA A 149 -4.82 18.91 6.75
C ALA A 149 -4.23 20.32 6.60
N ASP A 150 -3.09 20.44 5.90
CA ASP A 150 -2.47 21.73 5.56
C ASP A 150 -3.36 22.53 4.60
N GLU A 151 -3.85 21.91 3.52
CA GLU A 151 -4.77 22.53 2.55
C GLU A 151 -6.12 22.96 3.19
N LEU A 152 -6.59 22.25 4.22
CA LEU A 152 -7.81 22.58 4.96
C LEU A 152 -7.62 23.66 6.04
N GLY A 153 -6.42 24.23 6.20
CA GLY A 153 -6.15 25.32 7.15
C GLY A 153 -5.99 24.88 8.60
N TRP A 154 -5.60 23.61 8.84
CA TRP A 154 -5.29 23.11 10.18
C TRP A 154 -3.78 23.21 10.42
N HIS A 155 -3.26 24.43 10.56
CA HIS A 155 -1.82 24.75 10.66
C HIS A 155 -1.08 24.19 11.90
N TRP A 156 -1.81 23.57 12.84
CA TRP A 156 -1.26 23.14 14.14
C TRP A 156 -0.15 22.06 14.03
N PRO A 157 -0.24 21.03 13.16
CA PRO A 157 0.85 20.07 12.94
C PRO A 157 2.06 20.67 12.18
N TYR A 158 1.85 21.76 11.43
CA TYR A 158 2.89 22.41 10.61
C TYR A 158 4.00 23.02 11.48
N SER A 159 3.67 23.50 12.68
CA SER A 159 4.63 24.07 13.63
C SER A 159 5.65 23.05 14.17
N LEU A 160 5.23 21.80 14.43
CA LEU A 160 6.12 20.73 14.89
C LEU A 160 7.08 20.27 13.78
N VAL A 161 6.65 20.33 12.53
CA VAL A 161 7.49 20.00 11.37
C VAL A 161 8.45 21.14 11.04
N HIS A 162 8.02 22.41 11.12
CA HIS A 162 8.88 23.57 10.88
C HIS A 162 10.02 23.73 11.91
N ASP A 163 9.80 23.33 13.16
CA ASP A 163 10.86 23.31 14.18
C ASP A 163 11.84 22.14 13.99
N ALA A 164 11.37 21.01 13.45
CA ALA A 164 12.23 19.90 13.04
C ALA A 164 13.01 20.19 11.74
N GLU A 165 12.41 20.90 10.78
CA GLU A 165 13.05 21.33 9.53
C GLU A 165 14.14 22.39 9.79
N ARG A 166 13.90 23.34 10.69
CA ARG A 166 14.92 24.34 11.11
C ARG A 166 16.14 23.72 11.77
N ALA A 167 15.99 22.59 12.47
CA ALA A 167 17.10 21.89 13.10
C ALA A 167 18.03 21.18 12.08
N VAL A 168 17.58 21.01 10.83
CA VAL A 168 18.28 20.22 9.80
C VAL A 168 18.71 21.07 8.59
N GLN A 169 18.11 22.25 8.39
CA GLN A 169 18.42 23.15 7.27
C GLN A 169 19.89 23.62 7.22
N ASP A 170 20.61 23.60 8.34
CA ASP A 170 22.02 24.01 8.41
C ASP A 170 23.03 22.89 8.04
N ILE A 171 22.57 21.67 7.75
CA ILE A 171 23.45 20.54 7.39
C ILE A 171 23.59 20.46 5.87
N ALA A 172 24.65 21.09 5.34
CA ALA A 172 24.98 21.08 3.91
C ALA A 172 25.11 19.65 3.34
N ASN A 173 24.61 19.46 2.11
CA ASN A 173 24.62 18.24 1.28
C ASN A 173 23.76 17.03 1.70
N ILE A 174 23.25 16.95 2.93
CA ILE A 174 22.41 15.82 3.39
C ILE A 174 20.98 16.26 3.75
N GLY A 175 20.74 17.57 3.94
CA GLY A 175 19.45 18.11 4.38
C GLY A 175 18.24 17.69 3.54
N GLY A 176 18.37 17.54 2.22
CA GLY A 176 17.27 17.09 1.36
C GLY A 176 16.84 15.64 1.60
N VAL A 177 17.80 14.71 1.66
CA VAL A 177 17.51 13.28 1.93
C VAL A 177 17.02 13.09 3.36
N LEU A 178 17.61 13.80 4.32
CA LEU A 178 17.22 13.71 5.71
C LEU A 178 15.83 14.32 5.95
N SER A 179 15.52 15.46 5.31
CA SER A 179 14.17 16.05 5.32
C SER A 179 13.15 15.08 4.73
N TRP A 180 13.46 14.47 3.59
CA TRP A 180 12.58 13.46 2.99
C TRP A 180 12.34 12.25 3.90
N LEU A 181 13.39 11.73 4.56
CA LEU A 181 13.26 10.63 5.52
C LEU A 181 12.43 11.02 6.74
N ILE A 182 12.64 12.22 7.28
CA ILE A 182 11.87 12.74 8.42
C ILE A 182 10.41 12.90 8.05
N ASN A 183 10.12 13.53 6.90
CA ASN A 183 8.75 13.70 6.40
C ASN A 183 8.06 12.34 6.21
N THR A 184 8.78 11.38 5.62
CA THR A 184 8.30 10.02 5.41
C THR A 184 7.99 9.31 6.73
N ALA A 185 8.88 9.38 7.70
CA ALA A 185 8.71 8.77 9.00
C ALA A 185 7.53 9.39 9.77
N ILE A 186 7.43 10.73 9.80
CA ILE A 186 6.32 11.44 10.44
C ILE A 186 5.00 11.08 9.78
N SER A 187 4.94 11.10 8.45
CA SER A 187 3.75 10.72 7.69
C SER A 187 3.31 9.28 8.02
N ALA A 188 4.23 8.32 8.05
CA ALA A 188 3.93 6.94 8.42
C ALA A 188 3.40 6.81 9.87
N VAL A 189 3.96 7.56 10.82
CA VAL A 189 3.51 7.57 12.22
C VAL A 189 2.11 8.17 12.33
N ILE A 190 1.84 9.30 11.67
CA ILE A 190 0.51 9.91 11.63
C ILE A 190 -0.50 8.93 11.02
N GLY A 191 -0.13 8.29 9.91
CA GLY A 191 -0.97 7.28 9.27
C GLY A 191 -1.28 6.10 10.20
N LEU A 192 -0.29 5.61 10.94
CA LEU A 192 -0.48 4.54 11.91
C LEU A 192 -1.42 4.97 13.06
N VAL A 193 -1.19 6.14 13.65
CA VAL A 193 -2.03 6.66 14.75
C VAL A 193 -3.48 6.82 14.28
N TRP A 194 -3.68 7.45 13.12
CA TRP A 194 -5.01 7.60 12.55
C TRP A 194 -5.68 6.26 12.25
N GLY A 195 -4.93 5.31 11.68
CA GLY A 195 -5.42 3.96 11.41
C GLY A 195 -5.88 3.24 12.68
N VAL A 196 -5.10 3.31 13.76
CA VAL A 196 -5.46 2.71 15.06
C VAL A 196 -6.71 3.37 15.65
N ILE A 197 -6.86 4.69 15.51
CA ILE A 197 -8.09 5.40 15.92
C ILE A 197 -9.29 4.86 15.14
N LEU A 198 -9.17 4.71 13.82
CA LEU A 198 -10.25 4.17 12.98
C LEU A 198 -10.62 2.74 13.35
N ILE A 199 -9.65 1.88 13.68
CA ILE A 199 -9.90 0.52 14.19
C ILE A 199 -10.69 0.58 15.50
N GLY A 200 -10.28 1.44 16.44
CA GLY A 200 -11.00 1.63 17.71
C GLY A 200 -12.44 2.12 17.51
N LEU A 201 -12.64 3.09 16.62
CA LEU A 201 -13.97 3.59 16.27
C LEU A 201 -14.84 2.52 15.60
N ALA A 202 -14.27 1.72 14.71
CA ALA A 202 -14.97 0.60 14.07
C ALA A 202 -15.39 -0.46 15.08
N ALA A 203 -14.53 -0.79 16.06
CA ALA A 203 -14.85 -1.72 17.14
C ALA A 203 -15.95 -1.20 18.09
N LEU A 204 -16.13 0.12 18.20
CA LEU A 204 -17.17 0.76 19.00
C LEU A 204 -18.52 0.87 18.27
N MET A 205 -18.55 0.71 16.93
CA MET A 205 -19.80 0.68 16.19
C MET A 205 -20.47 -0.69 16.37
N PRO A 206 -21.69 -0.76 16.91
CA PRO A 206 -22.43 -2.02 16.95
C PRO A 206 -22.60 -2.51 15.51
N ALA A 207 -22.19 -3.75 15.25
CA ALA A 207 -22.34 -4.40 13.95
C ALA A 207 -23.79 -4.19 13.47
N ARG A 208 -23.96 -3.41 12.40
CA ARG A 208 -25.25 -3.34 11.72
C ARG A 208 -25.53 -4.75 11.22
N GLY A 209 -26.47 -5.42 11.90
CA GLY A 209 -26.86 -6.78 11.59
C GLY A 209 -27.13 -6.92 10.09
N THR A 210 -26.26 -7.66 9.41
CA THR A 210 -26.61 -8.27 8.14
C THR A 210 -27.64 -9.33 8.46
N SER A 211 -28.90 -9.00 8.27
CA SER A 211 -29.99 -9.98 8.24
C SER A 211 -29.64 -11.02 7.18
N GLU A 212 -29.31 -12.22 7.61
CA GLU A 212 -29.39 -13.42 6.78
C GLU A 212 -30.78 -13.47 6.14
N PRO A 213 -30.90 -13.62 4.80
CA PRO A 213 -32.16 -14.06 4.24
C PRO A 213 -32.31 -15.54 4.58
N THR A 214 -33.16 -15.82 5.56
CA THR A 214 -33.76 -17.15 5.74
C THR A 214 -34.68 -17.46 4.56
N HIS A 215 -34.49 -18.66 4.01
CA HIS A 215 -35.30 -19.41 3.01
C HIS A 215 -34.84 -19.36 1.56
#